data_AF-A0A926XFV7-F1
#
_entry.id   AF-A0A926XFV7-F1
#
_cell.length_a   1.000
_cell.length_b   1.000
_cell.length_c   1.000
_cell.angle_alpha   90.00
_cell.angle_beta   90.00
_cell.angle_gamma   90.00
#
_symmetry.space_group_name_H-M   'P 1'
#
loop_
_entity.id
_entity.type
_entity.pdbx_description
1 polymer ?
#
loop_
_entity_poly.entity_id
_entity_poly.type
_entity_poly.pdbx_seq_one_letter_code
_entity_poly.pdbx_strand_id
1 'polypeptide(L)' 'PPYSPELNLIEILWKFMKYEWIEIEAYRDWKSLVKYVKNVLKKVGTEYVINFA' A
#
# COMPACT_ATOMS: atom_id res chain seq x y z
N PRO A 1 -17.33 -11.24 5.29
CA PRO A 1 -18.66 -10.69 5.63
C PRO A 1 -18.87 -9.35 4.92
N PRO A 2 -20.13 -8.94 4.68
CA PRO A 2 -20.44 -7.58 4.24
C PRO A 2 -19.86 -6.56 5.24
N TYR A 3 -19.30 -5.46 4.73
CA TYR A 3 -18.76 -4.36 5.55
C TYR A 3 -17.66 -4.76 6.54
N SER A 4 -16.84 -5.76 6.18
CA SER A 4 -15.62 -6.12 6.91
C SER A 4 -14.38 -5.62 6.17
N PRO A 5 -14.07 -4.31 6.23
CA PRO A 5 -12.89 -3.72 5.59
C PRO A 5 -11.58 -4.40 6.03
N GLU A 6 -11.53 -4.86 7.29
CA GLU A 6 -10.42 -5.59 7.89
C GLU A 6 -10.17 -6.98 7.28
N LEU A 7 -11.13 -7.51 6.53
CA LEU A 7 -11.00 -8.78 5.80
C LEU A 7 -10.79 -8.57 4.29
N ASN A 8 -10.76 -7.31 3.84
CA ASN A 8 -10.57 -6.97 2.45
C ASN A 8 -9.08 -6.74 2.16
N LEU A 9 -8.48 -7.63 1.36
CA LEU A 9 -7.05 -7.62 1.05
C LEU A 9 -6.57 -6.28 0.46
N ILE A 10 -7.38 -5.63 -0.38
CA ILE A 10 -7.01 -4.34 -0.97
C ILE A 10 -6.99 -3.22 0.07
N GLU A 11 -7.86 -3.27 1.08
CA GLU A 11 -7.92 -2.27 2.13
C GLU A 11 -6.76 -2.43 3.12
N ILE A 12 -6.40 -3.67 3.45
CA ILE A 12 -5.19 -3.98 4.20
C ILE A 12 -3.96 -3.46 3.45
N LEU A 13 -3.85 -3.72 2.15
CA LEU A 13 -2.75 -3.21 1.33
C LEU A 13 -2.67 -1.68 1.39
N TRP A 14 -3.79 -0.98 1.22
CA TRP A 14 -3.83 0.48 1.32
C TRP A 14 -3.43 1.01 2.69
N LYS A 15 -3.80 0.31 3.77
CA LYS A 15 -3.39 0.66 5.13
C LYS A 15 -1.88 0.59 5.29
N PHE A 16 -1.24 -0.52 4.88
CA PHE A 16 0.22 -0.65 4.93
C PHE A 16 0.91 0.39 4.06
N MET A 17 0.41 0.63 2.84
CA MET A 17 0.95 1.67 1.98
C MET A 17 0.91 3.04 2.65
N LYS A 18 -0.20 3.43 3.27
CA LYS A 18 -0.38 4.76 3.83
C LYS A 18 0.43 4.99 5.12
N TYR A 19 0.47 3.99 5.99
CA TYR A 19 0.98 4.16 7.36
C TYR A 19 2.38 3.60 7.58
N GLU A 20 2.76 2.55 6.85
CA GLU A 20 4.02 1.84 7.08
C GLU A 20 5.05 2.09 5.97
N TRP A 21 4.60 2.16 4.71
CA TRP A 21 5.54 2.14 3.58
C TRP A 21 5.74 3.47 2.88
N ILE A 22 4.70 4.27 2.65
CA ILE A 22 4.88 5.53 1.93
C ILE A 22 5.79 6.47 2.72
N GLU A 23 6.92 6.82 2.11
CA GLU A 23 7.81 7.85 2.60
C GLU A 23 7.20 9.24 2.38
N ILE A 24 7.52 10.19 3.26
CA ILE A 24 7.03 11.58 3.18
C ILE A 24 7.35 12.22 1.82
N GLU A 25 8.52 11.92 1.25
CA GLU A 25 8.95 12.42 -0.06
C GLU A 25 8.00 12.03 -1.20
N ALA A 26 7.31 10.89 -1.10
CA ALA A 26 6.34 10.48 -2.12
C ALA A 26 5.11 11.39 -2.14
N TYR A 27 4.79 12.09 -1.04
CA TYR A 27 3.68 13.04 -0.98
C TYR A 27 4.01 14.42 -1.56
N ARG A 28 5.25 14.63 -2.01
CA ARG A 28 5.70 15.93 -2.54
C ARG A 28 4.85 16.45 -3.69
N ASP A 29 4.44 15.56 -4.60
CA ASP A 29 3.57 15.90 -5.72
C ASP A 29 2.85 14.66 -6.25
N TRP A 30 1.83 14.87 -7.08
CA TRP A 30 1.02 13.81 -7.67
C TRP A 30 1.84 12.78 -8.46
N LYS A 31 2.83 13.22 -9.25
CA LYS A 31 3.65 12.31 -10.07
C LYS A 31 4.52 11.43 -9.18
N SER A 32 5.10 12.02 -8.13
CA SER A 32 5.89 11.33 -7.11
C SER A 32 5.05 10.27 -6.39
N LEU A 33 3.84 10.63 -5.96
CA LEU A 33 2.92 9.71 -5.30
C LEU A 33 2.54 8.53 -6.21
N VAL A 34 2.12 8.83 -7.45
CA VAL A 34 1.74 7.79 -8.42
C VAL A 34 2.92 6.88 -8.77
N LYS A 35 4.12 7.44 -8.91
CA LYS A 35 5.35 6.66 -9.16
C LYS A 35 5.65 5.73 -7.99
N TYR A 36 5.55 6.23 -6.76
CA TYR A 36 5.77 5.44 -5.55
C TYR A 36 4.76 4.29 -5.44
N VAL A 37 3.47 4.59 -5.57
CA VAL A 37 2.39 3.60 -5.53
C VAL A 37 2.60 2.51 -6.57
N LYS A 38 2.92 2.88 -7.82
CA LYS A 38 3.23 1.90 -8.88
C LYS A 38 4.45 1.04 -8.56
N ASN A 39 5.46 1.61 -7.92
CA ASN A 39 6.67 0.87 -7.53
C ASN A 39 6.36 -0.15 -6.43
N VAL A 40 5.61 0.26 -5.39
CA VAL A 40 5.14 -0.64 -4.35
C VAL A 40 4.34 -1.79 -4.96
N LEU A 41 3.32 -1.48 -5.78
CA LEU A 41 2.46 -2.51 -6.40
C LEU A 41 3.24 -3.53 -7.25
N LYS A 42 4.34 -3.12 -7.91
CA LYS A 42 5.22 -4.03 -8.66
C LYS A 42 6.04 -4.96 -7.77
N LYS A 43 6.25 -4.55 -6.52
CA LYS A 43 7.15 -5.20 -5.54
C LYS A 43 6.39 -5.87 -4.39
N VAL A 44 5.06 -5.73 -4.34
CA VAL A 44 4.21 -6.49 -3.40
C VAL A 44 4.44 -7.99 -3.60
N GLY A 45 4.63 -8.72 -2.51
CA GLY A 45 4.96 -10.14 -2.50
C GLY A 45 6.44 -10.47 -2.64
N THR A 46 7.31 -9.47 -2.84
CA THR A 46 8.77 -9.64 -2.85
C THR A 46 9.45 -8.76 -1.81
N GLU A 47 9.58 -7.46 -2.08
CA GLU A 47 10.15 -6.48 -1.14
C GLU A 47 9.11 -5.99 -0.13
N TYR A 48 7.82 -5.95 -0.52
CA TYR A 48 6.71 -5.57 0.35
C TYR A 48 5.86 -6.78 0.66
N VAL A 49 6.07 -7.38 1.83
CA VAL A 49 5.36 -8.58 2.28
C VAL A 49 4.36 -8.20 3.36
N ILE A 50 3.09 -8.55 3.15
CA ILE A 50 2.05 -8.48 4.17
C ILE A 50 1.68 -9.91 4.53
N ASN A 51 1.72 -10.23 5.82
CA ASN A 51 1.09 -11.45 6.28
C ASN A 51 -0.42 -11.19 6.47
N PHE A 52 -1.24 -11.89 5.68
CA PHE A 52 -2.70 -11.79 5.73
C PHE A 52 -3.33 -12.91 6.59
N ALA A 53 -2.52 -13.81 7.15
CA ALA A 53 -2.95 -14.98 7.93
C ALA A 53 -3.02 -14.71 9.43
#